data_AF-A0A497D0F0-F1
#
_entry.id   AF-A0A497D0F0-F1
#
_cell.length_a   1.000
_cell.length_b   1.000
_cell.length_c   1.000
_cell.angle_alpha   90.00
_cell.angle_beta   90.00
_cell.angle_gamma   90.00
#
_symmetry.space_group_name_H-M   'P 1'
#
loop_
_entity.id
_entity.type
_entity.pdbx_description
1 polymer ?
#
loop_
_entity_poly.entity_id
_entity_poly.type
_entity_poly.pdbx_seq_one_letter_code
_entity_poly.pdbx_strand_id
1 'polypeptide(L)'
;MQTILNKIKGDKVIWAVVFFLTLFSFLAVYSSTGTLAYKYQGGNTEYYMFKHAIILLFGLLLMYFAHLLKYTYYSRIFQIALYVAVPLLLITLIFGLNLNEAKRVLPLPFHLTFQTSDLAKITLIIYLARMLTKKQDNIKDFKSAFVPLMLPVLIVTGLILPANFSTAALLFVTSLVLIFIGR
;
A
#
# COMPACT_ATOMS: atom_id res chain seq x y z
N MET A 1 -26.42 -19.74 8.51
CA MET A 1 -25.56 -19.18 7.43
C MET A 1 -25.80 -17.69 7.17
N GLN A 2 -27.04 -17.18 7.25
CA GLN A 2 -27.34 -15.75 7.02
C GLN A 2 -26.77 -14.77 8.06
N THR A 3 -26.50 -15.23 9.29
CA THR A 3 -26.04 -14.37 10.40
C THR A 3 -24.59 -13.91 10.29
N ILE A 4 -23.73 -14.67 9.61
CA ILE A 4 -22.33 -14.31 9.34
C ILE A 4 -22.28 -13.32 8.16
N LEU A 5 -23.07 -13.57 7.12
CA LEU A 5 -23.14 -12.74 5.91
C LEU A 5 -23.69 -11.33 6.18
N ASN A 6 -24.57 -11.15 7.17
CA ASN A 6 -25.07 -9.82 7.57
C ASN A 6 -24.10 -9.03 8.47
N LYS A 7 -23.11 -9.70 9.09
CA LYS A 7 -22.06 -9.02 9.89
C LYS A 7 -20.91 -8.51 9.02
N ILE A 8 -20.71 -9.11 7.84
CA ILE A 8 -19.77 -8.59 6.84
C ILE A 8 -20.45 -7.41 6.14
N LYS A 9 -20.41 -6.24 6.77
CA LYS A 9 -20.81 -4.99 6.13
C LYS A 9 -19.76 -4.66 5.06
N GLY A 10 -20.00 -5.08 3.81
CA GLY A 10 -19.10 -4.84 2.69
C GLY A 10 -19.61 -5.48 1.41
N ASP A 11 -19.00 -5.14 0.28
CA ASP A 11 -19.34 -5.74 -1.01
C ASP A 11 -18.91 -7.21 -1.03
N LYS A 12 -19.88 -8.11 -1.22
CA LYS A 12 -19.66 -9.56 -1.26
C LYS A 12 -18.76 -9.97 -2.43
N VAL A 13 -18.79 -9.22 -3.54
CA VAL A 13 -17.96 -9.48 -4.71
C VAL A 13 -16.49 -9.25 -4.37
N ILE A 14 -16.18 -8.16 -3.66
CA ILE A 14 -14.80 -7.85 -3.24
C ILE A 14 -14.27 -8.95 -2.31
N TRP A 15 -15.08 -9.41 -1.36
CA TRP A 15 -14.69 -10.52 -0.48
C TRP A 15 -14.44 -11.82 -1.25
N ALA A 16 -15.26 -12.13 -2.26
CA ALA A 16 -15.04 -13.29 -3.12
C ALA A 16 -13.72 -13.17 -3.90
N VAL A 17 -13.45 -12.01 -4.51
CA VAL A 17 -12.21 -11.75 -5.24
C VAL A 17 -10.99 -11.92 -4.33
N VAL A 18 -11.01 -11.34 -3.13
CA VAL A 18 -9.91 -11.48 -2.16
C VAL A 18 -9.71 -12.93 -1.76
N PHE A 19 -10.78 -13.70 -1.54
CA PHE A 19 -10.69 -15.12 -1.22
C PHE A 19 -10.00 -15.92 -2.32
N PHE A 20 -10.42 -15.74 -3.58
CA PHE A 20 -9.80 -16.42 -4.72
C PHE A 20 -8.33 -16.02 -4.94
N LEU A 21 -8.01 -14.73 -4.82
CA LEU A 21 -6.63 -14.26 -4.93
C LEU A 21 -5.74 -14.80 -3.80
N THR A 22 -6.28 -14.93 -2.58
CA THR A 22 -5.57 -15.54 -1.45
C THR A 22 -5.30 -17.01 -1.69
N LEU A 23 -6.28 -17.76 -2.20
CA LEU A 23 -6.13 -19.17 -2.54
C LEU A 23 -5.08 -19.37 -3.64
N PHE A 24 -5.13 -18.55 -4.70
CA PHE A 24 -4.14 -18.58 -5.77
C PHE A 24 -2.74 -18.20 -5.26
N SER A 25 -2.63 -17.19 -4.39
CA SER A 25 -1.36 -16.81 -3.76
C SER A 25 -0.74 -17.97 -2.98
N PHE A 26 -1.55 -18.72 -2.23
CA PHE A 26 -1.08 -19.86 -1.45
C PHE A 26 -0.53 -20.97 -2.36
N LEU A 27 -1.25 -21.29 -3.44
CA LEU A 27 -0.84 -22.28 -4.44
C LEU A 27 0.45 -21.86 -5.16
N ALA A 28 0.55 -20.59 -5.57
CA ALA A 28 1.72 -20.06 -6.26
C ALA A 28 2.97 -20.12 -5.37
N VAL A 29 2.86 -19.76 -4.09
CA VAL A 29 3.99 -19.81 -3.14
C VAL A 29 4.42 -21.25 -2.89
N TYR A 30 3.47 -22.18 -2.70
CA TYR A 30 3.79 -23.59 -2.52
C TYR A 30 4.55 -24.15 -3.74
N SER A 31 4.10 -23.78 -4.96
CA SER A 31 4.75 -24.21 -6.19
C SER A 31 6.16 -23.62 -6.37
N SER A 32 6.40 -22.37 -5.96
CA SER A 32 7.67 -21.68 -6.21
C SER A 32 8.73 -21.88 -5.11
N THR A 33 8.32 -22.25 -3.89
CA THR A 33 9.25 -22.37 -2.75
C THR A 33 9.97 -23.71 -2.65
N GLY A 34 9.62 -24.71 -3.46
CA GLY A 34 10.33 -26.00 -3.51
C GLY A 34 11.84 -25.86 -3.76
N THR A 35 12.25 -24.95 -4.64
CA THR A 35 13.66 -24.70 -4.96
C THR A 35 14.40 -23.94 -3.84
N LEU A 36 13.75 -22.95 -3.20
CA LEU A 36 14.33 -22.22 -2.07
C LEU A 36 14.45 -23.10 -0.82
N ALA A 37 13.44 -23.93 -0.55
CA ALA A 37 13.43 -24.87 0.56
C ALA A 37 14.55 -25.90 0.44
N TYR A 38 14.76 -26.44 -0.76
CA TYR A 38 15.86 -27.36 -1.04
C TYR A 38 17.24 -26.71 -0.83
N LYS A 39 17.38 -25.42 -1.17
CA LYS A 39 18.66 -24.70 -1.14
C LYS A 39 19.05 -24.13 0.24
N TYR A 40 18.08 -23.72 1.06
CA TYR A 40 18.34 -22.97 2.31
C TYR A 40 17.76 -23.60 3.57
N GLN A 41 16.87 -24.60 3.47
CA GLN A 41 16.17 -25.23 4.60
C GLN A 41 16.13 -26.76 4.50
N GLY A 42 17.09 -27.36 3.79
CA GLY A 42 17.22 -28.83 3.68
C GLY A 42 16.01 -29.55 3.06
N GLY A 43 15.21 -28.85 2.26
CA GLY A 43 13.99 -29.38 1.64
C GLY A 43 12.70 -29.12 2.42
N ASN A 44 12.74 -28.46 3.58
CA ASN A 44 11.54 -28.16 4.35
C ASN A 44 10.75 -26.97 3.77
N THR A 45 9.85 -27.27 2.82
CA THR A 45 8.95 -26.30 2.19
C THR A 45 7.88 -25.77 3.15
N GLU A 46 7.57 -26.52 4.22
CA GLU A 46 6.53 -26.15 5.19
C GLU A 46 6.87 -24.87 5.95
N TYR A 47 8.15 -24.61 6.20
CA TYR A 47 8.59 -23.37 6.87
C TYR A 47 8.16 -22.11 6.12
N TYR A 48 8.39 -22.05 4.81
CA TYR A 48 7.99 -20.89 3.99
C TYR A 48 6.48 -20.80 3.83
N MET A 49 5.79 -21.94 3.75
CA MET A 49 4.34 -22.00 3.66
C MET A 49 3.68 -21.50 4.95
N PHE A 50 4.19 -21.91 6.12
CA PHE A 50 3.70 -21.46 7.42
C PHE A 50 3.94 -19.97 7.63
N LYS A 51 5.13 -19.47 7.27
CA LYS A 51 5.44 -18.04 7.29
C LYS A 51 4.48 -17.25 6.40
N HIS A 52 4.21 -17.73 5.17
CA HIS A 52 3.27 -17.10 4.25
C HIS A 52 1.83 -17.10 4.80
N ALA A 53 1.41 -18.21 5.41
CA ALA A 53 0.10 -18.34 6.05
C ALA A 53 -0.10 -17.29 7.15
N ILE A 54 0.90 -17.07 8.01
CA ILE A 54 0.85 -16.04 9.07
C ILE A 54 0.72 -14.64 8.46
N ILE A 55 1.51 -14.33 7.43
CA ILE A 55 1.46 -13.01 6.77
C ILE A 55 0.10 -12.78 6.11
N LEU A 56 -0.44 -13.79 5.43
CA LEU A 56 -1.77 -13.73 4.83
C LEU A 56 -2.86 -13.53 5.88
N LEU A 57 -2.83 -14.30 6.96
CA LEU A 57 -3.79 -14.18 8.06
C LEU A 57 -3.75 -12.77 8.67
N PHE A 58 -2.55 -12.24 8.91
CA PHE A 58 -2.36 -10.89 9.41
C PHE A 58 -2.91 -9.83 8.44
N GLY A 59 -2.65 -9.98 7.14
CA GLY A 59 -3.20 -9.11 6.10
C GLY A 59 -4.74 -9.13 6.04
N LEU A 60 -5.34 -10.32 6.13
CA LEU A 60 -6.80 -10.49 6.17
C LEU A 60 -7.41 -9.86 7.44
N LEU A 61 -6.75 -9.99 8.59
CA LEU A 61 -7.17 -9.32 9.82
C LEU A 61 -7.10 -7.79 9.66
N LEU A 62 -6.01 -7.24 9.12
CA LEU A 62 -5.89 -5.81 8.86
C LEU A 62 -6.98 -5.31 7.90
N MET A 63 -7.27 -6.04 6.82
CA MET A 63 -8.37 -5.73 5.92
C MET A 63 -9.72 -5.75 6.64
N TYR A 64 -9.95 -6.75 7.49
CA TYR A 64 -11.17 -6.85 8.29
C TYR A 64 -11.30 -5.68 9.29
N PHE A 65 -10.25 -5.25 9.95
CA PHE A 65 -10.36 -4.06 10.81
C PHE A 65 -10.53 -2.76 10.01
N ALA A 66 -9.85 -2.65 8.85
CA ALA A 66 -9.96 -1.49 7.99
C ALA A 66 -11.38 -1.26 7.44
N HIS A 67 -12.09 -2.33 7.04
CA HIS A 67 -13.45 -2.16 6.49
C HIS A 67 -14.48 -1.72 7.56
N LEU A 68 -14.22 -1.97 8.85
CA LEU A 68 -15.11 -1.55 9.94
C LEU A 68 -15.02 -0.04 10.24
N LEU A 69 -13.91 0.59 9.86
CA LEU A 69 -13.66 2.01 10.10
C LEU A 69 -14.41 2.87 9.07
N LYS A 70 -15.14 3.89 9.54
CA LYS A 70 -15.85 4.81 8.64
C LYS A 70 -14.86 5.63 7.81
N TYR A 71 -15.16 5.81 6.53
CA TYR A 71 -14.34 6.56 5.57
C TYR A 71 -14.04 8.01 6.00
N THR A 72 -14.90 8.62 6.83
CA THR A 72 -14.72 9.99 7.33
C THR A 72 -13.48 10.14 8.23
N TYR A 73 -13.11 9.09 8.97
CA TYR A 73 -11.90 9.08 9.79
C TYR A 73 -10.63 9.01 8.93
N TYR A 74 -10.63 8.16 7.90
CA TYR A 74 -9.53 8.02 6.95
C TYR A 74 -9.12 9.37 6.36
N SER A 75 -10.12 10.15 5.95
CA SER A 75 -9.89 11.44 5.33
C SER A 75 -9.01 12.38 6.19
N ARG A 76 -9.20 12.42 7.52
CA ARG A 76 -8.37 13.29 8.40
C ARG A 76 -7.03 12.66 8.75
N ILE A 77 -7.03 11.37 9.08
CA ILE A 77 -5.83 10.62 9.49
C ILE A 77 -4.78 10.65 8.38
N PHE A 78 -5.19 10.42 7.14
CA PHE A 78 -4.26 10.31 6.01
C PHE A 78 -3.71 11.65 5.51
N GLN A 79 -4.27 12.78 5.94
CA GLN A 79 -3.57 14.07 5.77
C GLN A 79 -2.34 14.14 6.66
N ILE A 80 -2.50 13.81 7.94
CA ILE A 80 -1.40 13.78 8.91
C ILE A 80 -0.40 12.70 8.51
N ALA A 81 -0.90 11.53 8.07
CA ALA A 81 -0.03 10.46 7.61
C ALA A 81 0.85 10.88 6.43
N LEU A 82 0.44 11.83 5.58
CA LEU A 82 1.28 12.29 4.46
C LEU A 82 2.51 13.04 4.99
N TYR A 83 2.29 13.92 5.97
CA TYR A 83 3.36 14.65 6.65
C TYR A 83 4.29 13.74 7.45
N VAL A 84 3.83 12.55 7.84
CA VAL A 84 4.67 11.52 8.47
C VAL A 84 5.39 10.66 7.41
N ALA A 85 4.72 10.33 6.31
CA ALA A 85 5.24 9.47 5.26
C ALA A 85 6.43 10.11 4.52
N VAL A 86 6.41 11.43 4.31
CA VAL A 86 7.50 12.15 3.63
C VAL A 86 8.83 12.09 4.41
N PRO A 87 8.89 12.46 5.71
CA PRO A 87 10.06 12.22 6.55
C PRO A 87 10.46 10.75 6.62
N LEU A 88 9.49 9.83 6.67
CA LEU A 88 9.79 8.42 6.74
C LEU A 88 10.46 7.90 5.45
N LEU A 89 10.03 8.39 4.29
CA LEU A 89 10.69 8.11 3.00
C LEU A 89 12.13 8.64 3.00
N LEU A 90 12.36 9.86 3.49
CA LEU A 90 13.69 10.45 3.63
C LEU A 90 14.59 9.59 4.54
N ILE A 91 14.07 9.19 5.71
CA ILE A 91 14.78 8.30 6.64
C ILE A 91 15.13 6.98 5.96
N THR A 92 14.21 6.41 5.17
CA THR A 92 14.47 5.16 4.45
C THR A 92 15.54 5.34 3.39
N LEU A 93 15.57 6.48 2.69
CA LEU A 93 16.59 6.76 1.69
C LEU A 93 18.00 6.88 2.30
N ILE A 94 18.09 7.37 3.53
CA ILE A 94 19.37 7.55 4.22
C ILE A 94 19.79 6.30 5.01
N PHE A 95 18.88 5.71 5.77
CA PHE A 95 19.13 4.64 6.75
C PHE A 95 18.48 3.29 6.41
N GLY A 96 17.78 3.19 5.27
CA GLY A 96 17.17 1.93 4.84
C GLY A 96 18.21 0.85 4.57
N LEU A 97 17.79 -0.40 4.69
CA LEU A 97 18.62 -1.54 4.32
C LEU A 97 18.82 -1.56 2.81
N ASN A 98 20.06 -1.79 2.38
CA ASN A 98 20.39 -2.04 0.98
C ASN A 98 19.85 -3.42 0.59
N LEU A 99 18.74 -3.43 -0.14
CA LEU A 99 18.20 -4.63 -0.78
C LEU A 99 18.30 -4.43 -2.28
N ASN A 100 19.09 -5.28 -2.95
CA ASN A 100 19.37 -5.18 -4.39
C ASN A 100 19.91 -3.79 -4.78
N GLU A 101 20.96 -3.32 -4.10
CA GLU A 101 21.61 -2.00 -4.33
C GLU A 101 20.73 -0.76 -4.07
N ALA A 102 19.56 -0.94 -3.44
CA ALA A 102 18.65 0.17 -3.14
C ALA A 102 18.15 0.14 -1.69
N LYS A 103 18.17 1.30 -1.03
CA LYS A 103 17.60 1.49 0.32
C LYS A 103 16.08 1.61 0.23
N ARG A 104 15.39 0.47 0.36
CA ARG A 104 13.93 0.36 0.11
C ARG A 104 13.09 0.13 1.36
N VAL A 105 13.71 -0.42 2.39
CA VAL A 105 13.00 -1.04 3.51
C VAL A 105 13.64 -0.60 4.82
N LEU A 106 12.79 -0.24 5.78
CA LEU A 106 13.22 -0.05 7.16
C LEU A 106 13.15 -1.40 7.90
N PRO A 107 14.24 -1.82 8.56
CA PRO A 107 14.20 -2.97 9.44
C PRO A 107 13.37 -2.62 10.67
N LEU A 108 12.36 -3.41 10.96
CA LEU A 108 11.61 -3.37 12.20
C LEU A 108 12.13 -4.47 13.16
N PRO A 109 11.89 -4.33 14.47
CA PRO A 109 12.12 -5.41 15.41
C PRO A 109 11.35 -6.69 14.99
N PHE A 110 11.83 -7.85 15.42
CA PHE A 110 11.27 -9.18 15.10
C PHE A 110 11.42 -9.65 13.64
N HIS A 111 12.49 -9.26 12.94
CA HIS A 111 12.74 -9.61 11.54
C HIS A 111 11.62 -9.17 10.58
N LEU A 112 10.85 -8.16 10.99
CA LEU A 112 9.84 -7.54 10.15
C LEU A 112 10.49 -6.46 9.28
N THR A 113 9.94 -6.28 8.11
CA THR A 113 10.40 -5.30 7.13
C THR A 113 9.27 -4.36 6.81
N PHE A 114 9.49 -3.06 6.97
CA PHE A 114 8.49 -2.05 6.63
C PHE A 114 8.88 -1.30 5.36
N GLN A 115 8.06 -1.43 4.34
CA GLN A 115 8.24 -0.70 3.09
C GLN A 115 7.52 0.65 3.19
N THR A 116 8.30 1.71 3.30
CA THR A 116 7.78 3.07 3.52
C THR A 116 7.06 3.63 2.29
N SER A 117 7.44 3.15 1.10
CA SER A 117 6.72 3.46 -0.15
C SER A 117 5.30 2.89 -0.20
N ASP A 118 4.97 1.81 0.52
CA ASP A 118 3.61 1.28 0.58
C ASP A 118 2.69 2.20 1.37
N LEU A 119 3.17 2.70 2.51
CA LEU A 119 2.46 3.72 3.29
C LEU A 119 2.28 5.01 2.48
N ALA A 120 3.33 5.46 1.79
CA ALA A 120 3.30 6.69 1.00
C ALA A 120 2.29 6.62 -0.15
N LYS A 121 2.19 5.48 -0.87
CA LYS A 121 1.21 5.27 -1.95
C LYS A 121 -0.23 5.46 -1.45
N ILE A 122 -0.61 4.72 -0.40
CA ILE A 122 -1.97 4.76 0.16
C ILE A 122 -2.30 6.17 0.63
N THR A 123 -1.33 6.80 1.31
CA THR A 123 -1.51 8.11 1.90
C THR A 123 -1.64 9.23 0.87
N LEU A 124 -0.81 9.20 -0.18
CA LEU A 124 -0.90 10.17 -1.27
C LEU A 124 -2.24 10.08 -1.99
N ILE A 125 -2.70 8.87 -2.32
CA ILE A 125 -3.97 8.67 -3.02
C ILE A 125 -5.15 9.21 -2.20
N ILE A 126 -5.20 8.89 -0.90
CA ILE A 126 -6.29 9.37 -0.02
C ILE A 126 -6.21 10.90 0.16
N TYR A 127 -5.00 11.44 0.30
CA TYR A 127 -4.79 12.90 0.39
C TYR A 127 -5.32 13.61 -0.86
N LEU A 128 -4.95 13.14 -2.05
CA LEU A 128 -5.40 13.70 -3.32
C LEU A 128 -6.92 13.62 -3.47
N ALA A 129 -7.50 12.45 -3.21
CA ALA A 129 -8.95 12.26 -3.27
C ALA A 129 -9.68 13.26 -2.37
N ARG A 130 -9.21 13.45 -1.12
CA ARG A 130 -9.79 14.43 -0.20
C ARG A 130 -9.64 15.87 -0.70
N MET A 131 -8.45 16.25 -1.19
CA MET A 131 -8.22 17.61 -1.67
C MET A 131 -9.10 17.94 -2.87
N LEU A 132 -9.30 16.98 -3.77
CA LEU A 132 -10.20 17.12 -4.91
C LEU A 132 -11.64 17.31 -4.44
N THR A 133 -12.15 16.46 -3.54
CA THR A 133 -13.52 16.61 -3.00
C THR A 133 -13.72 17.95 -2.28
N LYS A 134 -12.72 18.46 -1.54
CA LYS A 134 -12.84 19.74 -0.82
C LYS A 134 -12.75 20.98 -1.72
N LYS A 135 -12.00 20.89 -2.82
CA LYS A 135 -11.79 22.00 -3.76
C LYS A 135 -12.72 21.94 -4.96
N GLN A 136 -13.62 20.96 -5.02
CA GLN A 136 -14.56 20.74 -6.13
C GLN A 136 -15.41 21.98 -6.45
N ASP A 137 -15.80 22.77 -5.44
CA ASP A 137 -16.61 23.98 -5.63
C ASP A 137 -15.80 25.22 -6.11
N ASN A 138 -14.46 25.15 -6.09
CA ASN A 138 -13.55 26.26 -6.44
C ASN A 138 -12.77 26.02 -7.75
N ILE A 139 -13.17 25.05 -8.59
CA ILE A 139 -12.51 24.73 -9.86
C ILE A 139 -12.89 25.74 -10.96
N LYS A 140 -12.68 27.04 -10.72
CA LYS A 140 -12.79 28.05 -11.77
C LYS A 140 -11.49 28.19 -12.58
N ASP A 141 -10.35 27.81 -11.99
CA ASP A 141 -9.05 27.86 -12.65
C ASP A 141 -8.28 26.54 -12.52
N PHE A 142 -8.11 25.84 -13.64
CA PHE A 142 -7.35 24.57 -13.73
C PHE A 142 -5.94 24.72 -13.15
N LYS A 143 -5.26 25.83 -13.47
CA LYS A 143 -3.88 26.08 -13.08
C LYS A 143 -3.73 26.28 -11.56
N SER A 144 -4.72 26.90 -10.90
CA SER A 144 -4.66 27.19 -9.47
C SER A 144 -5.00 25.98 -8.60
N ALA A 145 -5.80 25.03 -9.11
CA ALA A 145 -6.12 23.78 -8.44
C ALA A 145 -5.08 22.68 -8.71
N PHE A 146 -4.53 22.61 -9.92
CA PHE A 146 -3.58 21.57 -10.33
C PHE A 146 -2.21 21.70 -9.64
N VAL A 147 -1.65 22.90 -9.59
CA VAL A 147 -0.32 23.16 -9.00
C VAL A 147 -0.19 22.69 -7.54
N PRO A 148 -1.12 23.02 -6.62
CA PRO A 148 -1.00 22.58 -5.23
C PRO A 148 -1.20 21.06 -5.05
N LEU A 149 -1.89 20.39 -5.98
CA LEU A 149 -2.05 18.93 -5.96
C LEU A 149 -0.81 18.21 -6.50
N MET A 150 -0.12 18.80 -7.48
CA MET A 150 1.09 18.22 -8.06
C MET A 150 2.30 18.27 -7.12
N LEU A 151 2.40 19.29 -6.27
CA LEU A 151 3.52 19.43 -5.34
C LEU A 151 3.75 18.18 -4.45
N PRO A 152 2.74 17.67 -3.69
CA PRO A 152 2.92 16.46 -2.89
C PRO A 152 3.18 15.21 -3.74
N VAL A 153 2.63 15.14 -4.96
CA VAL A 153 2.91 14.04 -5.89
C VAL A 153 4.39 14.01 -6.24
N LEU A 154 4.94 15.14 -6.71
CA LEU A 154 6.34 15.23 -7.12
C LEU A 154 7.31 14.94 -5.96
N ILE A 155 7.00 15.43 -4.75
CA ILE A 155 7.80 15.14 -3.56
C ILE A 155 7.83 13.64 -3.27
N VAL A 156 6.66 13.00 -3.18
CA VAL A 156 6.57 11.58 -2.84
C VAL A 156 7.19 10.71 -3.93
N THR A 157 6.88 10.96 -5.20
CA THR A 157 7.43 10.17 -6.31
C THR A 157 8.93 10.40 -6.48
N GLY A 158 9.39 11.64 -6.27
CA GLY A 158 10.82 12.00 -6.31
C GLY A 158 11.63 11.31 -5.22
N LEU A 159 11.07 11.14 -4.02
CA LEU A 159 11.71 10.41 -2.93
C LEU A 159 11.75 8.89 -3.16
N ILE A 160 10.76 8.34 -3.86
CA ILE A 160 10.69 6.90 -4.17
C ILE A 160 11.60 6.56 -5.36
N LEU A 161 11.78 7.48 -6.32
CA LEU A 161 12.47 7.22 -7.59
C LEU A 161 13.90 6.64 -7.44
N PRO A 162 14.78 7.15 -6.56
CA PRO A 162 16.13 6.60 -6.37
C PRO A 162 16.11 5.15 -5.87
N ALA A 163 15.10 4.79 -5.07
CA ALA A 163 14.96 3.45 -4.52
C ALA A 163 14.25 2.52 -5.49
N ASN A 164 13.18 2.96 -6.16
CA ASN A 164 12.37 2.13 -7.06
C ASN A 164 11.62 2.98 -8.11
N PHE A 165 12.16 3.00 -9.33
CA PHE A 165 11.55 3.71 -10.45
C PHE A 165 10.14 3.19 -10.81
N SER A 166 9.93 1.87 -10.86
CA SER A 166 8.63 1.31 -11.25
C SER A 166 7.52 1.74 -10.30
N THR A 167 7.79 1.75 -9.00
CA THR A 167 6.83 2.20 -7.99
C THR A 167 6.56 3.70 -8.09
N ALA A 168 7.60 4.51 -8.30
CA ALA A 168 7.46 5.95 -8.48
C ALA A 168 6.64 6.29 -9.74
N ALA A 169 6.94 5.65 -10.87
CA ALA A 169 6.24 5.86 -12.14
C ALA A 169 4.77 5.46 -12.05
N LEU A 170 4.46 4.29 -11.48
CA LEU A 170 3.08 3.83 -11.32
C LEU A 170 2.28 4.76 -10.38
N LEU A 171 2.88 5.20 -9.27
CA LEU A 171 2.25 6.15 -8.37
C LEU A 171 2.03 7.52 -9.03
N PHE A 172 2.99 7.99 -9.82
CA PHE A 172 2.87 9.24 -10.56
C PHE A 172 1.71 9.19 -11.56
N VAL A 173 1.66 8.15 -12.40
CA VAL A 173 0.59 7.97 -13.40
C VAL A 173 -0.77 7.83 -12.74
N THR A 174 -0.90 7.02 -11.69
CA THR A 174 -2.17 6.87 -10.96
C THR A 174 -2.62 8.19 -10.31
N SER A 175 -1.69 8.99 -9.79
CA SER A 175 -2.00 10.32 -9.25
C SER A 175 -2.48 11.28 -10.34
N LEU A 176 -1.86 11.26 -11.52
CA LEU A 176 -2.32 12.06 -12.66
C LEU A 176 -3.72 11.67 -13.11
N VAL A 177 -4.00 10.36 -13.22
CA VAL A 177 -5.34 9.86 -13.56
C VAL A 177 -6.37 10.30 -12.53
N LEU A 178 -6.02 10.24 -11.24
CA LEU A 178 -6.91 10.65 -10.16
C LEU A 178 -7.21 12.16 -10.22
N ILE A 179 -6.21 13.00 -10.47
CA ILE A 179 -6.39 14.45 -10.65
C ILE A 179 -7.21 14.76 -11.90
N PHE A 180 -7.03 14.00 -12.99
CA PHE A 180 -7.79 14.15 -14.23
C PHE A 180 -9.28 13.79 -14.05
N ILE A 181 -9.58 12.71 -13.33
CA ILE A 181 -10.96 12.25 -13.06
C ILE A 181 -11.65 13.10 -11.99
N GLY A 182 -10.91 13.59 -10.98
CA GLY A 182 -11.48 14.42 -9.91
C GLY A 182 -11.81 15.85 -10.31
N ARG A 183 -11.68 16.17 -11.60
CA ARG A 183 -12.24 17.37 -12.24
C ARG A 183 -13.73 17.17 -12.50
#